data_AF-A0A7C3VB03-F1
#
_entry.id   AF-A0A7C3VB03-F1
#
_cell.length_a   1.000
_cell.length_b   1.000
_cell.length_c   1.000
_cell.angle_alpha   90.00
_cell.angle_beta   90.00
_cell.angle_gamma   90.00
#
_symmetry.space_group_name_H-M   'P 1'
#
loop_
_entity.id
_entity.type
_entity.pdbx_description
1 polymer ?
#
loop_
_entity_poly.entity_id
_entity_poly.type
_entity_poly.pdbx_seq_one_letter_code
_entity_poly.pdbx_strand_id
1 'polypeptide(L)'
;MFMFAEVERKLRMMRKVFESMEISEDLRGYSWDKPPVEPINDVRLSISDINGFCPTRRDAFVKYVLREKPRMNQHMVRGLAYHKVIRDTLVALKKAVYSGITSGEELVELFFSNNEIPEKISKNLGVDLKECLKLYRFLVLQISA
;
A
#
# COMPACT_ATOMS: atom_id res chain seq x y z
N MET A 1 -0.39 -14.78 33.56
CA MET A 1 -1.58 -13.97 33.88
C MET A 1 -1.21 -12.58 34.44
N PHE A 2 -0.18 -11.90 33.90
CA PHE A 2 0.29 -10.58 34.40
C PHE A 2 0.36 -9.50 33.30
N MET A 3 0.51 -9.89 32.03
CA MET A 3 0.64 -8.96 30.91
C MET A 3 -0.65 -8.17 30.62
N PHE A 4 -1.82 -8.83 30.68
CA PHE A 4 -3.11 -8.18 30.41
C PHE A 4 -3.44 -7.08 31.43
N ALA A 5 -3.17 -7.31 32.72
CA ALA A 5 -3.42 -6.33 33.77
C ALA A 5 -2.49 -5.09 33.67
N GLU A 6 -1.27 -5.25 33.17
CA GLU A 6 -0.36 -4.13 32.93
C GLU A 6 -0.78 -3.30 31.71
N VAL A 7 -1.17 -3.97 30.62
CA VAL A 7 -1.72 -3.32 29.41
C VAL A 7 -2.98 -2.55 29.76
N GLU A 8 -3.90 -3.14 30.51
CA GLU A 8 -5.15 -2.52 30.93
C GLU A 8 -4.92 -1.28 31.81
N ARG A 9 -3.92 -1.34 32.71
CA ARG A 9 -3.52 -0.20 33.54
C ARG A 9 -2.96 0.95 32.70
N LYS A 10 -2.09 0.66 31.73
CA LYS A 10 -1.53 1.66 30.80
C LYS A 10 -2.64 2.30 29.96
N LEU A 11 -3.58 1.51 29.44
CA LEU A 11 -4.73 2.02 28.69
C LEU A 11 -5.62 2.94 29.55
N ARG A 12 -5.90 2.58 30.80
CA ARG A 12 -6.66 3.45 31.74
C ARG A 12 -5.94 4.78 32.02
N MET A 13 -4.62 4.75 32.20
CA MET A 13 -3.84 5.97 32.40
C MET A 13 -3.85 6.86 31.15
N MET A 14 -3.73 6.28 29.96
CA MET A 14 -3.82 7.03 28.71
C MET A 14 -5.21 7.65 28.51
N ARG A 15 -6.30 6.92 28.81
CA ARG A 15 -7.66 7.46 28.75
C ARG A 15 -7.85 8.68 29.64
N LYS A 16 -7.34 8.68 30.87
CA LYS A 16 -7.40 9.87 31.76
C LYS A 16 -6.68 11.09 31.18
N VAL A 17 -5.53 10.86 30.52
CA VAL A 17 -4.80 11.95 29.84
C VAL A 17 -5.62 12.48 28.66
N PHE A 18 -6.26 11.60 27.89
CA PHE A 18 -7.13 12.03 26.79
C PHE A 18 -8.39 12.76 27.30
N GLU A 19 -9.05 12.28 28.35
CA GLU A 19 -10.21 12.93 28.99
C GLU A 19 -9.93 14.39 29.40
N SER A 20 -8.70 14.70 29.84
CA SER A 20 -8.28 16.06 30.20
C SER A 20 -8.16 17.04 29.02
N MET A 21 -8.19 16.57 27.78
CA MET A 21 -8.02 17.41 26.58
C MET A 21 -9.33 18.04 26.08
N GLU A 22 -10.43 17.98 26.84
CA GLU A 22 -11.77 18.57 26.56
C GLU A 22 -12.43 18.23 25.21
N ILE A 23 -11.78 17.44 24.35
CA ILE A 23 -12.34 16.96 23.09
C ILE A 23 -13.20 15.72 23.39
N SER A 24 -14.47 15.71 22.97
CA SER A 24 -15.31 14.51 23.09
C SER A 24 -14.66 13.31 22.43
N GLU A 25 -14.73 12.12 23.04
CA GLU A 25 -14.25 10.86 22.44
C GLU A 25 -14.88 10.59 21.06
N ASP A 26 -16.13 11.02 20.86
CA ASP A 26 -16.82 10.92 19.56
C ASP A 26 -16.17 11.77 18.46
N LEU A 27 -15.33 12.76 18.81
CA LEU A 27 -14.63 13.66 17.89
C LEU A 27 -13.15 13.30 17.69
N ARG A 28 -12.62 12.29 18.39
CA ARG A 28 -11.20 11.90 18.33
C ARG A 28 -10.88 10.94 17.18
N GLY A 29 -11.83 10.73 16.27
CA GLY A 29 -11.65 9.94 15.05
C GLY A 29 -12.16 8.51 15.22
N TYR A 30 -11.26 7.52 15.18
CA TYR A 30 -11.64 6.11 15.10
C TYR A 30 -12.17 5.60 16.45
N SER A 31 -13.50 5.53 16.57
CA SER A 31 -14.17 4.79 17.64
C SER A 31 -14.17 3.31 17.26
N TRP A 32 -13.63 2.43 18.11
CA TRP A 32 -13.65 0.98 17.85
C TRP A 32 -15.07 0.40 17.92
N ASP A 33 -15.96 1.10 18.63
CA ASP A 33 -17.31 0.65 18.95
C ASP A 33 -18.38 1.25 18.02
N LYS A 34 -18.03 2.25 17.21
CA LYS A 34 -18.93 2.96 16.30
C LYS A 34 -18.26 3.12 14.93
N PRO A 35 -19.02 3.07 13.82
CA PRO A 35 -18.44 3.33 12.50
C PRO A 35 -17.78 4.73 12.48
N PRO A 36 -16.66 4.90 11.75
CA PRO A 36 -16.02 6.20 11.63
C PRO A 36 -17.01 7.23 11.08
N VAL A 37 -16.94 8.47 11.56
CA VAL A 37 -17.77 9.56 11.06
C VAL A 37 -17.49 9.74 9.57
N GLU A 38 -18.46 9.40 8.72
CA GLU A 38 -18.34 9.61 7.27
C GLU A 38 -18.42 11.11 6.97
N PRO A 39 -17.57 11.65 6.08
CA PRO A 39 -17.68 13.04 5.66
C PRO A 39 -19.07 13.31 5.06
N ILE A 40 -19.64 14.48 5.36
CA ILE A 40 -20.98 14.90 4.91
C ILE A 40 -21.03 15.06 3.37
N ASN A 41 -19.89 15.07 2.68
CA ASN A 41 -19.81 15.26 1.24
C ASN A 41 -19.47 13.96 0.49
N ASP A 42 -19.94 13.87 -0.75
CA ASP A 42 -19.66 12.74 -1.64
C ASP A 42 -18.25 12.78 -2.26
N VAL A 43 -17.45 13.79 -1.90
CA VAL A 43 -16.15 14.04 -2.53
C VAL A 43 -15.08 13.19 -1.87
N ARG A 44 -14.68 12.12 -2.55
CA ARG A 44 -13.61 11.23 -2.12
C ARG A 44 -12.26 11.70 -2.66
N LEU A 45 -11.52 12.42 -1.83
CA LEU A 45 -10.13 12.80 -2.12
C LEU A 45 -9.16 11.70 -1.66
N SER A 46 -8.12 11.44 -2.44
CA SER A 46 -7.03 10.58 -1.97
C SER A 46 -6.10 11.37 -1.05
N ILE A 47 -5.37 10.67 -0.16
CA ILE A 47 -4.35 11.31 0.70
C ILE A 47 -3.31 12.04 -0.16
N SER A 48 -2.95 11.50 -1.33
CA SER A 48 -2.02 12.17 -2.25
C SER A 48 -2.53 13.49 -2.81
N ASP A 49 -3.85 13.71 -2.87
CA ASP A 49 -4.40 15.00 -3.29
C ASP A 49 -4.35 16.03 -2.16
N ILE A 50 -4.42 15.56 -0.91
CA ILE A 50 -4.32 16.40 0.29
C ILE A 50 -2.87 16.79 0.55
N ASN A 51 -1.94 15.86 0.34
CA ASN A 51 -0.50 16.04 0.50
C ASN A 51 0.19 16.44 -0.82
N GLY A 52 -0.59 17.00 -1.76
CA GLY A 52 -0.11 17.40 -3.07
C GLY A 52 0.87 18.57 -3.03
N PHE A 53 1.62 18.74 -4.12
CA PHE A 53 2.65 19.78 -4.22
C PHE A 53 2.08 21.19 -4.38
N CYS A 54 0.80 21.35 -4.77
CA CYS A 54 0.19 22.65 -5.00
C CYS A 54 -0.33 23.25 -3.68
N PRO A 55 0.25 24.36 -3.16
CA PRO A 55 -0.17 24.95 -1.89
C PRO A 55 -1.63 25.43 -1.90
N THR A 56 -2.15 25.79 -3.07
CA THR A 56 -3.53 26.26 -3.26
C THR A 56 -4.52 25.16 -3.66
N ARG A 57 -4.05 23.91 -3.77
CA ARG A 57 -4.86 22.72 -4.15
C ARG A 57 -5.63 22.86 -5.48
N ARG A 58 -5.14 23.71 -6.38
CA ARG A 58 -5.74 23.86 -7.73
C ARG A 58 -5.64 22.58 -8.55
N ASP A 59 -4.61 21.78 -8.32
CA ASP A 59 -4.46 20.43 -8.88
C ASP A 59 -5.64 19.51 -8.51
N ALA A 60 -6.09 19.51 -7.26
CA ALA A 60 -7.28 18.78 -6.83
C ALA A 60 -8.55 19.31 -7.52
N PHE A 61 -8.71 20.63 -7.63
CA PHE A 61 -9.85 21.21 -8.36
C PHE A 61 -9.86 20.79 -9.84
N VAL A 62 -8.73 20.88 -10.52
CA VAL A 62 -8.58 20.47 -11.92
C VAL A 62 -8.91 18.98 -12.09
N LYS A 63 -8.42 18.12 -11.19
CA LYS A 63 -8.65 16.67 -11.23
C LYS A 63 -10.11 16.28 -10.97
N TYR A 64 -10.76 16.88 -9.97
CA TYR A 64 -12.08 16.43 -9.49
C TYR A 64 -13.26 17.25 -10.03
N VAL A 65 -13.07 18.55 -10.24
CA VAL A 65 -14.12 19.45 -10.75
C VAL A 65 -14.05 19.56 -12.27
N LEU A 66 -12.88 19.90 -12.81
CA LEU A 66 -12.69 19.98 -14.27
C LEU A 66 -12.52 18.60 -14.93
N ARG A 67 -12.30 17.55 -14.12
CA ARG A 67 -12.14 16.15 -14.56
C ARG A 67 -10.98 15.93 -15.54
N GLU A 68 -9.97 16.79 -15.47
CA GLU A 68 -8.76 16.66 -16.27
C GLU A 68 -7.84 15.58 -15.68
N LYS A 69 -7.42 14.65 -16.53
CA LYS A 69 -6.56 13.55 -16.08
C LYS A 69 -5.10 14.01 -16.03
N PRO A 70 -4.39 13.83 -14.90
CA PRO A 70 -2.98 14.16 -14.83
C PRO A 70 -2.19 13.25 -15.77
N ARG A 71 -1.28 13.82 -16.55
CA ARG A 71 -0.31 13.06 -17.34
C ARG A 71 0.72 12.44 -16.39
N MET A 72 0.93 11.13 -16.50
CA MET A 72 1.95 10.45 -15.70
C MET A 72 3.34 10.90 -16.15
N ASN A 73 4.17 11.32 -15.19
CA ASN A 73 5.59 11.56 -15.44
C ASN A 73 6.37 10.23 -15.36
N GLN A 74 7.65 10.26 -15.74
CA GLN A 74 8.50 9.05 -15.76
C GLN A 74 8.61 8.39 -14.38
N HIS A 75 8.65 9.15 -13.28
CA HIS A 75 8.70 8.60 -11.93
C HIS A 75 7.42 7.85 -11.57
N MET A 76 6.25 8.39 -11.94
CA MET A 76 4.97 7.73 -11.73
C MET A 76 4.87 6.43 -12.53
N VAL A 77 5.33 6.43 -13.79
CA VAL A 77 5.33 5.23 -14.64
C VAL A 77 6.25 4.14 -14.06
N ARG A 78 7.46 4.51 -13.60
CA ARG A 78 8.37 3.59 -12.92
C ARG A 78 7.78 3.04 -11.61
N GLY A 79 7.23 3.91 -10.77
CA GLY A 79 6.56 3.49 -9.53
C GLY A 79 5.42 2.52 -9.80
N LEU A 80 4.60 2.79 -10.82
CA LEU A 80 3.54 1.88 -11.26
C LEU A 80 4.10 0.52 -11.71
N ALA A 81 5.21 0.50 -12.45
CA ALA A 81 5.87 -0.73 -12.85
C ALA A 81 6.33 -1.55 -11.63
N TYR A 82 6.97 -0.90 -10.65
CA TYR A 82 7.42 -1.57 -9.43
C TYR A 82 6.27 -2.16 -8.63
N HIS A 83 5.19 -1.40 -8.42
CA HIS A 83 4.00 -1.91 -7.74
C HIS A 83 3.37 -3.11 -8.47
N LYS A 84 3.35 -3.09 -9.81
CA LYS A 84 2.86 -4.23 -10.60
C LYS A 84 3.78 -5.44 -10.48
N VAL A 85 5.11 -5.27 -10.54
CA VAL A 85 6.07 -6.37 -10.38
C VAL A 85 5.88 -7.00 -9.01
N ILE A 86 5.84 -6.20 -7.95
CA ILE A 86 5.61 -6.69 -6.58
C ILE A 86 4.31 -7.49 -6.50
N ARG A 87 3.20 -6.89 -6.94
CA ARG A 87 1.88 -7.52 -6.88
C ARG A 87 1.84 -8.84 -7.66
N ASP A 88 2.26 -8.84 -8.91
CA ASP A 88 2.11 -9.99 -9.81
C ASP A 88 3.03 -11.12 -9.38
N THR A 89 4.25 -10.80 -8.91
CA THR A 89 5.19 -11.77 -8.34
C THR A 89 4.64 -12.39 -7.06
N LEU A 90 4.15 -11.58 -6.12
CA LEU A 90 3.56 -12.07 -4.87
C LEU A 90 2.34 -12.96 -5.13
N VAL A 91 1.48 -12.58 -6.07
CA VAL A 91 0.31 -13.38 -6.44
C VAL A 91 0.74 -14.71 -7.06
N ALA A 92 1.72 -14.70 -7.95
CA ALA A 92 2.21 -15.91 -8.60
C ALA A 92 2.87 -16.88 -7.60
N LEU A 93 3.74 -16.37 -6.72
CA LEU A 93 4.39 -17.17 -5.68
C LEU A 93 3.39 -17.72 -4.67
N LYS A 94 2.43 -16.92 -4.20
CA LYS A 94 1.35 -17.41 -3.32
C LYS A 94 0.54 -18.52 -3.96
N LYS A 95 0.21 -18.40 -5.25
CA LYS A 95 -0.48 -19.45 -5.99
C LYS A 95 0.35 -20.73 -6.04
N ALA A 96 1.66 -20.63 -6.29
CA ALA A 96 2.55 -21.79 -6.28
C ALA A 96 2.56 -22.51 -4.92
N VAL A 97 2.69 -21.75 -3.82
CA VAL A 97 2.63 -22.31 -2.46
C VAL A 97 1.29 -22.96 -2.18
N TYR A 98 0.17 -22.31 -2.51
CA TYR A 98 -1.16 -22.87 -2.31
C TYR A 98 -1.46 -24.08 -3.21
N SER A 99 -0.74 -24.23 -4.32
CA SER A 99 -0.82 -25.41 -5.20
C SER A 99 0.05 -26.57 -4.71
N GLY A 100 0.77 -26.44 -3.59
CA GLY A 100 1.49 -27.53 -2.94
C GLY A 100 3.01 -27.44 -2.99
N ILE A 101 3.60 -26.34 -3.46
CA ILE A 101 5.04 -26.11 -3.32
C ILE A 101 5.36 -25.82 -1.85
N THR A 102 6.23 -26.65 -1.27
CA THR A 102 6.57 -26.58 0.16
C THR A 102 7.99 -26.13 0.44
N SER A 103 8.87 -26.09 -0.56
CA SER A 103 10.27 -25.68 -0.41
C SER A 103 10.59 -24.39 -1.17
N GLY A 104 11.50 -23.60 -0.60
CA GLY A 104 12.01 -22.39 -1.26
C GLY A 104 12.84 -22.69 -2.51
N GLU A 105 13.56 -23.82 -2.52
CA GLU A 105 14.34 -24.28 -3.67
C GLU A 105 13.45 -24.45 -4.92
N GLU A 106 12.31 -25.13 -4.77
CA GLU A 106 11.32 -25.30 -5.85
C GLU A 106 10.80 -23.95 -6.38
N LEU A 107 10.58 -22.97 -5.49
CA LEU A 107 10.15 -21.63 -5.89
C LEU A 107 11.24 -20.91 -6.71
N VAL A 108 12.50 -21.01 -6.29
CA VAL A 108 13.62 -20.43 -7.02
C VAL A 108 13.78 -21.07 -8.38
N GLU A 109 13.75 -22.40 -8.47
CA GLU A 109 13.87 -23.11 -9.74
C GLU A 109 12.76 -22.72 -10.73
N LEU A 110 11.52 -22.63 -10.25
CA LEU A 110 10.36 -22.32 -11.08
C LEU A 110 10.33 -20.85 -11.55
N PHE A 111 10.69 -19.91 -10.66
CA PHE A 111 10.48 -18.48 -10.91
C PHE A 111 11.75 -17.71 -11.29
N PHE A 112 12.93 -18.08 -10.81
CA PHE A 112 14.13 -17.25 -10.99
C PHE A 112 14.57 -17.12 -12.45
N SER A 113 14.37 -18.19 -13.24
CA SER A 113 14.67 -18.24 -14.67
C SER A 113 13.52 -17.72 -15.55
N ASN A 114 12.29 -17.68 -15.01
CA ASN A 114 11.12 -17.20 -15.74
C ASN A 114 10.98 -15.67 -15.60
N ASN A 115 11.22 -14.95 -16.69
CA ASN A 115 11.18 -13.49 -16.71
C ASN A 115 9.87 -12.92 -17.28
N GLU A 116 8.81 -13.71 -17.45
CA GLU A 116 7.58 -13.29 -18.12
C GLU A 116 6.93 -12.06 -17.43
N ILE A 117 6.88 -12.05 -16.10
CA ILE A 117 6.28 -10.95 -15.32
C ILE A 117 7.02 -9.62 -15.57
N PRO A 118 8.34 -9.50 -15.30
CA PRO A 118 9.05 -8.25 -15.53
C PRO A 118 9.08 -7.84 -17.02
N GLU A 119 9.17 -8.79 -17.97
CA GLU A 119 9.14 -8.49 -19.42
C GLU A 119 7.80 -7.90 -19.85
N LYS A 120 6.70 -8.53 -19.44
CA LYS A 120 5.34 -8.05 -19.74
C LYS A 120 5.10 -6.65 -19.19
N ILE A 121 5.53 -6.38 -17.96
CA ILE A 121 5.32 -5.08 -17.31
C ILE A 121 6.20 -4.01 -17.95
N SER A 122 7.48 -4.31 -18.18
CA SER A 122 8.44 -3.42 -18.85
C SER A 122 7.94 -3.01 -20.24
N LYS A 123 7.51 -3.97 -21.07
CA LYS A 123 6.97 -3.72 -22.41
C LYS A 123 5.70 -2.88 -22.39
N ASN A 124 4.77 -3.18 -21.48
CA ASN A 124 3.48 -2.47 -21.40
C ASN A 124 3.60 -1.02 -20.90
N LEU A 125 4.59 -0.72 -20.06
CA LEU A 125 4.77 0.60 -19.47
C LEU A 125 5.95 1.39 -20.06
N GLY A 126 6.74 0.78 -20.95
CA GLY A 126 7.92 1.42 -21.54
C GLY A 126 9.02 1.74 -20.51
N VAL A 127 9.20 0.85 -19.52
CA VAL A 127 10.20 1.01 -18.44
C VAL A 127 11.37 0.06 -18.68
N ASP A 128 12.58 0.41 -18.22
CA ASP A 128 13.76 -0.46 -18.31
C ASP A 128 13.49 -1.84 -17.67
N LEU A 129 13.67 -2.89 -18.48
CA LEU A 129 13.54 -4.28 -18.06
C LEU A 129 14.51 -4.62 -16.94
N LYS A 130 15.72 -4.04 -16.96
CA LYS A 130 16.76 -4.36 -15.98
C LYS A 130 16.35 -4.00 -14.55
N GLU A 131 15.65 -2.87 -14.37
CA GLU A 131 15.11 -2.45 -13.07
C GLU A 131 14.02 -3.42 -12.60
N CYS A 132 13.07 -3.75 -13.48
CA CYS A 132 11.97 -4.68 -13.17
C CYS A 132 12.49 -6.09 -12.83
N LEU A 133 13.47 -6.57 -13.59
CA LEU A 133 14.06 -7.90 -13.42
C LEU A 133 14.83 -8.03 -12.11
N LYS A 134 15.58 -7.00 -11.71
CA LYS A 134 16.28 -6.97 -10.42
C LYS A 134 15.31 -7.08 -9.25
N LEU A 135 14.24 -6.28 -9.26
CA LEU A 135 13.21 -6.30 -8.22
C LEU A 135 12.50 -7.66 -8.19
N TYR A 136 12.13 -8.19 -9.35
CA TYR A 136 11.51 -9.51 -9.50
C TYR A 136 12.37 -10.61 -8.84
N ARG A 137 13.64 -10.72 -9.23
CA ARG A 137 14.56 -11.74 -8.69
C ARG A 137 14.80 -11.58 -7.19
N PHE A 138 14.92 -10.33 -6.73
CA PHE A 138 15.03 -10.05 -5.30
C PHE A 138 13.82 -10.59 -4.53
N LEU A 139 12.60 -10.33 -5.01
CA LEU A 139 11.37 -10.82 -4.37
C LEU A 139 11.29 -12.34 -4.35
N VAL A 140 11.61 -13.01 -5.47
CA VAL A 140 11.63 -14.48 -5.55
C VAL A 140 12.57 -15.05 -4.48
N LEU A 141 13.78 -14.51 -4.35
CA LEU A 141 14.73 -14.96 -3.33
C LEU A 141 14.24 -14.68 -1.90
N GLN A 142 13.69 -13.50 -1.63
CA GLN A 142 13.23 -13.13 -0.29
C GLN A 142 12.04 -13.96 0.21
N ILE A 143 11.18 -14.42 -0.70
CA ILE A 143 10.00 -15.23 -0.34
C ILE A 143 10.36 -16.71 -0.22
N SER A 144 11.43 -17.12 -0.90
CA SER A 144 11.93 -18.49 -0.88
C SER A 144 12.89 -18.77 0.30
N ALA A 145 13.31 -17.73 1.02
CA ALA A 145 14.14 -17.84 2.22
C ALA A 145 13.28 -18.08 3.46
#